data_AF-A0A975FQG1-F1
#
_entry.id   AF-A0A975FQG1-F1
#
_cell.length_a   1.000
_cell.length_b   1.000
_cell.length_c   1.000
_cell.angle_alpha   90.00
_cell.angle_beta   90.00
_cell.angle_gamma   90.00
#
_symmetry.space_group_name_H-M   'P 1'
#
loop_
_entity.id
_entity.type
_entity.pdbx_description
1 polymer ?
#
loop_
_entity_poly.entity_id
_entity_poly.type
_entity_poly.pdbx_seq_one_letter_code
_entity_poly.pdbx_strand_id
1 'polypeptide(L)'
;MRPVNTVVERWIPSALVFAIVLTLIIAILAVALTGTSPVDVVRGWGDGLSGLLAFITQMALILLLGHMLANTRPVRRLLTRLADVPNSPATAYLFVFAVAAVASLINWGLGLVVGGILAKEVAASGRRRGLRLHFPMLVASGFSGFVVWHMGYSGSGPLTAATPDSFIVVQLGEVLPITETIFAPWNIIGAIATVVVVGFALWLVAPRGTDRIVELTADAAEAIPADEPVETPADRLDASRILTLIVGLMLVAYVVIHFAGGGTVTIDLVNWMFLALIMLLVKSPTEVIRLTKEAATNVGEILLQFPLYAGIMGMMSASGLIQVFSDWFVAIANPTTFGVLAFLSAGVVNFFVPSGGGQFAVQAPILLDAAAKLGVDPAIPIMATAYGDQWTNMVQPFWAIPLLAIAGLKMRDILGFTTVTLIASGIVFAATLVFASL
;
A
#
# COMPACT_ATOMS: atom_id res chain seq x y z
N MET A 1 7.80 21.16 13.48
CA MET A 1 7.64 20.38 12.23
C MET A 1 8.15 21.08 10.95
N ARG A 2 8.38 22.41 10.91
CA ARG A 2 9.04 23.09 9.76
C ARG A 2 10.39 22.48 9.29
N PRO A 3 11.25 21.92 10.16
CA PRO A 3 12.51 21.31 9.73
C PRO A 3 12.29 20.08 8.85
N VAL A 4 11.40 19.17 9.24
CA VAL A 4 11.10 17.92 8.51
C VAL A 4 10.51 18.23 7.13
N ASN A 5 9.56 19.18 7.05
CA ASN A 5 9.03 19.68 5.77
C ASN A 5 10.12 20.18 4.82
N THR A 6 11.12 20.90 5.37
CA THR A 6 12.20 21.49 4.56
C THR A 6 13.17 20.44 4.05
N VAL A 7 13.41 19.37 4.82
CA VAL A 7 14.26 18.26 4.39
C VAL A 7 13.57 17.44 3.30
N VAL A 8 12.32 17.03 3.54
CA VAL A 8 11.54 16.21 2.60
C VAL A 8 11.36 16.90 1.25
N GLU A 9 10.94 18.18 1.23
CA GLU A 9 10.68 18.89 -0.03
C GLU A 9 11.95 19.26 -0.82
N ARG A 10 13.13 19.37 -0.16
CA ARG A 10 14.37 19.80 -0.84
C ARG A 10 15.31 18.67 -1.24
N TRP A 11 15.29 17.54 -0.54
CA TRP A 11 16.36 16.54 -0.62
C TRP A 11 15.91 15.14 -1.00
N ILE A 12 14.60 14.86 -1.06
CA ILE A 12 14.10 13.54 -1.44
C ILE A 12 13.87 13.51 -2.97
N PRO A 13 14.72 12.83 -3.76
CA PRO A 13 14.49 12.66 -5.20
C PRO A 13 13.28 11.77 -5.51
N SER A 14 12.94 11.65 -6.79
CA SER A 14 11.87 10.74 -7.23
C SER A 14 12.24 9.27 -6.99
N ALA A 15 11.22 8.41 -6.85
CA ALA A 15 11.41 6.98 -6.57
C ALA A 15 12.26 6.27 -7.63
N LEU A 16 12.13 6.65 -8.92
CA LEU A 16 12.98 6.14 -10.00
C LEU A 16 14.46 6.50 -9.82
N VAL A 17 14.75 7.76 -9.46
CA VAL A 17 16.15 8.20 -9.23
C VAL A 17 16.76 7.39 -8.08
N PHE A 18 15.99 7.13 -7.03
CA PHE A 18 16.44 6.25 -5.96
C PHE A 18 16.71 4.82 -6.43
N ALA A 19 15.84 4.21 -7.23
CA ALA A 19 16.08 2.86 -7.76
C ALA A 19 17.39 2.78 -8.56
N ILE A 20 17.70 3.81 -9.36
CA ILE A 20 18.96 3.92 -10.09
C ILE A 20 20.16 4.07 -9.14
N VAL A 21 20.09 5.01 -8.19
CA VAL A 21 21.17 5.24 -7.22
C VAL A 21 21.43 3.99 -6.37
N LEU A 22 20.36 3.32 -5.91
CA LEU A 22 20.46 2.09 -5.15
C LEU A 22 21.11 0.97 -5.97
N THR A 23 20.78 0.86 -7.26
CA THR A 23 21.46 -0.08 -8.18
C THR A 23 22.97 0.16 -8.17
N LEU A 24 23.41 1.42 -8.29
CA LEU A 24 24.84 1.75 -8.27
C LEU A 24 25.49 1.44 -6.91
N ILE A 25 24.82 1.77 -5.80
CA ILE A 25 25.31 1.49 -4.45
C ILE A 25 25.50 -0.01 -4.25
N ILE A 26 24.50 -0.81 -4.59
CA ILE A 26 24.57 -2.27 -4.44
C ILE A 26 25.65 -2.87 -5.33
N ALA A 27 25.82 -2.37 -6.56
CA ALA A 27 26.91 -2.81 -7.42
C ALA A 27 28.30 -2.53 -6.81
N ILE A 28 28.50 -1.35 -6.19
CA ILE A 28 29.74 -1.00 -5.49
C ILE A 28 29.95 -1.90 -4.27
N LEU A 29 28.91 -2.10 -3.46
CA LEU A 29 28.98 -2.93 -2.26
C LEU A 29 29.28 -4.40 -2.60
N ALA A 30 28.74 -4.92 -3.70
CA ALA A 30 29.01 -6.27 -4.16
C ALA A 30 30.51 -6.45 -4.44
N VAL A 31 31.11 -5.55 -5.23
CA VAL A 31 32.55 -5.62 -5.52
C VAL A 31 33.38 -5.44 -4.23
N ALA A 32 33.01 -4.48 -3.38
CA ALA A 32 33.80 -4.11 -2.21
C ALA A 32 33.74 -5.11 -1.06
N LEU A 33 32.59 -5.77 -0.84
CA LEU A 33 32.35 -6.60 0.34
C LEU A 33 32.44 -8.10 0.07
N THR A 34 32.28 -8.55 -1.18
CA THR A 34 32.24 -9.99 -1.50
C THR A 34 33.30 -10.44 -2.51
N GLY A 35 34.09 -9.50 -3.06
CA GLY A 35 35.13 -9.80 -4.04
C GLY A 35 34.59 -10.24 -5.40
N THR A 36 33.28 -10.13 -5.64
CA THR A 36 32.67 -10.43 -6.94
C THR A 36 33.21 -9.51 -8.02
N SER A 37 33.54 -10.06 -9.20
CA SER A 37 34.07 -9.25 -10.30
C SER A 37 33.01 -8.25 -10.82
N PRO A 38 33.39 -7.06 -11.30
CA PRO A 38 32.42 -6.11 -11.88
C PRO A 38 31.60 -6.70 -13.04
N VAL A 39 32.18 -7.65 -13.80
CA VAL A 39 31.48 -8.35 -14.89
C VAL A 39 30.36 -9.24 -14.35
N ASP A 40 30.63 -9.99 -13.28
CA ASP A 40 29.64 -10.88 -12.67
C ASP A 40 28.54 -10.09 -11.96
N VAL A 41 28.87 -8.93 -11.38
CA VAL A 41 27.86 -8.00 -10.84
C VAL A 41 26.91 -7.52 -11.93
N VAL A 42 27.43 -7.04 -13.07
CA VAL A 42 26.58 -6.59 -14.20
C VAL A 42 25.78 -7.75 -14.80
N ARG A 43 26.38 -8.95 -14.91
CA ARG A 43 25.67 -10.15 -15.37
C ARG A 43 24.52 -10.50 -14.44
N GLY A 44 24.77 -10.58 -13.12
CA GLY A 44 23.74 -10.84 -12.13
C GLY A 44 22.63 -9.79 -12.12
N TRP A 45 22.97 -8.51 -12.36
CA TRP A 45 21.98 -7.45 -12.56
C TRP A 45 21.09 -7.71 -13.79
N GLY A 46 21.71 -7.99 -14.94
CA GLY A 46 21.01 -8.22 -16.21
C GLY A 46 20.11 -9.46 -16.18
N ASP A 47 20.62 -10.57 -15.65
CA ASP A 47 19.88 -11.83 -15.51
C ASP A 47 18.70 -11.68 -14.52
N GLY A 48 18.83 -10.78 -13.53
CA GLY A 48 17.79 -10.50 -12.56
C GLY A 48 16.63 -9.63 -13.08
N LEU A 49 16.80 -8.85 -14.16
CA LEU A 49 15.81 -7.85 -14.60
C LEU A 49 14.41 -8.41 -14.86
N SER A 50 14.31 -9.65 -15.34
CA SER A 50 13.04 -10.32 -15.65
C SER A 50 12.47 -11.13 -14.47
N GLY A 51 13.24 -11.30 -13.39
CA GLY A 51 12.91 -12.21 -12.29
C GLY A 51 11.63 -11.86 -11.52
N LEU A 52 11.13 -10.62 -11.64
CA LEU A 52 9.92 -10.17 -10.97
C LEU A 52 8.74 -9.87 -11.92
N LEU A 53 8.81 -10.18 -13.22
CA LEU A 53 7.76 -9.76 -14.19
C LEU A 53 6.34 -10.18 -13.78
N ALA A 54 6.16 -11.40 -13.28
CA ALA A 54 4.87 -11.86 -12.76
C ALA A 54 4.42 -11.02 -11.56
N PHE A 55 5.30 -10.86 -10.57
CA PHE A 55 5.04 -10.07 -9.36
C PHE A 55 4.73 -8.60 -9.66
N ILE A 56 5.41 -8.00 -10.65
CA ILE A 56 5.18 -6.64 -11.10
C ILE A 56 3.76 -6.48 -11.64
N THR A 57 3.37 -7.39 -12.54
CA THR A 57 2.04 -7.39 -13.17
C THR A 57 0.95 -7.56 -12.12
N GLN A 58 1.18 -8.48 -11.18
CA GLN A 58 0.33 -8.72 -10.02
C GLN A 58 0.13 -7.47 -9.15
N MET A 59 1.20 -6.77 -8.76
CA MET A 59 1.12 -5.54 -7.95
C MET A 59 0.48 -4.39 -8.72
N ALA A 60 0.79 -4.26 -10.01
CA ALA A 60 0.16 -3.30 -10.90
C ALA A 60 -1.36 -3.48 -10.97
N LEU A 61 -1.83 -4.73 -11.07
CA LEU A 61 -3.25 -5.06 -11.06
C LEU A 61 -3.93 -4.71 -9.74
N ILE A 62 -3.29 -4.92 -8.58
CA ILE A 62 -3.89 -4.57 -7.28
C ILE A 62 -4.22 -3.07 -7.23
N LEU A 63 -3.27 -2.22 -7.63
CA LEU A 63 -3.48 -0.77 -7.66
C LEU A 63 -4.54 -0.37 -8.69
N LEU A 64 -4.43 -0.91 -9.90
CA LEU A 64 -5.33 -0.61 -11.01
C LEU A 64 -6.78 -0.95 -10.64
N LEU A 65 -7.02 -2.17 -10.16
CA LEU A 65 -8.34 -2.65 -9.79
C LEU A 65 -8.86 -1.93 -8.53
N GLY A 66 -8.01 -1.66 -7.54
CA GLY A 66 -8.38 -0.86 -6.37
C GLY A 66 -8.88 0.55 -6.76
N HIS A 67 -8.16 1.21 -7.66
CA HIS A 67 -8.54 2.53 -8.20
C HIS A 67 -9.83 2.46 -9.04
N MET A 68 -9.97 1.46 -9.91
CA MET A 68 -11.18 1.24 -10.70
C MET A 68 -12.40 1.06 -9.79
N LEU A 69 -12.30 0.19 -8.78
CA LEU A 69 -13.38 -0.10 -7.84
C LEU A 69 -13.84 1.16 -7.10
N ALA A 70 -12.89 1.95 -6.60
CA ALA A 70 -13.14 3.22 -5.90
C ALA A 70 -13.97 4.22 -6.72
N ASN A 71 -13.80 4.18 -8.05
CA ASN A 71 -14.42 5.11 -8.99
C ASN A 71 -15.65 4.54 -9.70
N THR A 72 -16.09 3.33 -9.34
CA THR A 72 -17.38 2.80 -9.82
C THR A 72 -18.55 3.65 -9.31
N ARG A 73 -19.59 3.80 -10.12
CA ARG A 73 -20.80 4.56 -9.74
C ARG A 73 -21.40 4.14 -8.38
N PRO A 74 -21.55 2.84 -8.05
CA PRO A 74 -22.10 2.43 -6.76
C PRO A 74 -21.23 2.86 -5.58
N VAL A 75 -19.90 2.71 -5.68
CA VAL A 75 -18.97 3.08 -4.61
C VAL A 75 -18.97 4.60 -4.41
N ARG A 76 -18.92 5.40 -5.48
CA ARG A 76 -19.01 6.87 -5.40
C ARG A 76 -20.29 7.32 -4.70
N ARG A 77 -21.44 6.73 -5.04
CA ARG A 77 -22.72 7.01 -4.36
C ARG A 77 -22.72 6.62 -2.88
N LEU A 78 -22.06 5.52 -2.54
CA LEU A 78 -21.91 5.09 -1.15
C LEU A 78 -21.07 6.11 -0.37
N LEU A 79 -19.93 6.55 -0.91
CA LEU A 79 -19.07 7.55 -0.26
C LEU A 79 -19.77 8.88 -0.04
N THR A 80 -20.54 9.37 -1.03
CA THR A 80 -21.36 10.60 -0.87
C THR A 80 -22.39 10.45 0.25
N ARG A 81 -23.02 9.27 0.40
CA ARG A 81 -23.96 9.01 1.51
C ARG A 81 -23.26 8.93 2.85
N LEU A 82 -22.10 8.27 2.90
CA LEU A 82 -21.31 8.15 4.12
C LEU A 82 -20.81 9.51 4.61
N ALA A 83 -20.60 10.46 3.70
CA ALA A 83 -20.15 11.81 4.05
C ALA A 83 -21.12 12.60 4.94
N ASP A 84 -22.40 12.24 4.96
CA ASP A 84 -23.42 12.89 5.80
C ASP A 84 -23.48 12.31 7.23
N VAL A 85 -22.82 11.19 7.50
CA VAL A 85 -22.80 10.51 8.82
C VAL A 85 -22.18 11.37 9.93
N PRO A 86 -20.96 11.94 9.79
CA PRO A 86 -20.34 12.70 10.88
C PRO A 86 -21.16 13.97 11.20
N ASN A 87 -21.26 14.31 12.49
CA ASN A 87 -22.10 15.42 12.98
C ASN A 87 -21.31 16.52 13.71
N SER A 88 -20.02 16.30 13.94
CA SER A 88 -19.10 17.26 14.58
C SER A 88 -17.71 17.19 13.94
N PRO A 89 -16.87 18.24 14.08
CA PRO A 89 -15.53 18.23 13.51
C PRO A 89 -14.67 17.04 13.93
N ALA A 90 -14.66 16.70 15.23
CA ALA A 90 -13.91 15.55 15.74
C ALA A 90 -14.39 14.23 15.11
N THR A 91 -15.71 14.02 15.05
CA THR A 91 -16.27 12.81 14.42
C THR A 91 -15.98 12.76 12.92
N ALA A 92 -15.88 13.90 12.23
CA ALA A 92 -15.58 13.94 10.81
C ALA A 92 -14.16 13.41 10.51
N TYR A 93 -13.16 13.87 11.28
CA TYR A 93 -11.77 13.39 11.12
C TYR A 93 -11.64 11.90 11.42
N LEU A 94 -12.21 11.45 12.55
CA LEU A 94 -12.16 10.05 12.96
C LEU A 94 -12.91 9.14 11.99
N PHE A 95 -14.05 9.60 11.46
CA PHE A 95 -14.82 8.85 10.49
C PHE A 95 -14.07 8.67 9.18
N VAL A 96 -13.47 9.74 8.64
CA VAL A 96 -12.65 9.65 7.42
C VAL A 96 -11.48 8.69 7.63
N PHE A 97 -10.78 8.81 8.77
CA PHE A 97 -9.69 7.90 9.12
C PHE A 97 -10.14 6.44 9.20
N ALA A 98 -11.23 6.15 9.92
CA ALA A 98 -11.71 4.78 10.10
C ALA A 98 -12.16 4.13 8.78
N VAL A 99 -12.89 4.87 7.94
CA VAL A 99 -13.32 4.34 6.62
C VAL A 99 -12.12 4.13 5.71
N ALA A 100 -11.14 5.05 5.70
CA ALA A 100 -9.91 4.88 4.92
C ALA A 100 -9.09 3.67 5.42
N ALA A 101 -8.98 3.47 6.73
CA ALA A 101 -8.29 2.32 7.31
C ALA A 101 -8.93 0.99 6.93
N VAL A 102 -10.27 0.91 7.00
CA VAL A 102 -11.01 -0.29 6.56
C VAL A 102 -10.81 -0.53 5.06
N ALA A 103 -10.90 0.51 4.24
CA ALA A 103 -10.64 0.41 2.81
C ALA A 103 -9.20 -0.06 2.52
N SER A 104 -8.21 0.47 3.23
CA SER A 104 -6.80 0.07 3.12
C SER A 104 -6.54 -1.37 3.58
N LEU A 105 -7.23 -1.85 4.62
CA LEU A 105 -7.16 -3.25 5.06
C LEU A 105 -7.76 -4.22 4.03
N ILE A 106 -8.73 -3.76 3.22
CA ILE A 106 -9.34 -4.56 2.15
C ILE A 106 -8.46 -4.53 0.89
N ASN A 107 -8.08 -3.33 0.46
CA ASN A 107 -7.20 -3.10 -0.68
C ASN A 107 -6.48 -1.77 -0.54
N TRP A 108 -5.15 -1.79 -0.57
CA TRP A 108 -4.32 -0.61 -0.37
C TRP A 108 -4.54 0.45 -1.46
N GLY A 109 -4.74 0.04 -2.73
CA GLY A 109 -5.07 0.93 -3.84
C GLY A 109 -6.46 1.57 -3.69
N LEU A 110 -7.44 0.82 -3.19
CA LEU A 110 -8.77 1.32 -2.84
C LEU A 110 -8.67 2.35 -1.70
N GLY A 111 -7.93 2.04 -0.63
CA GLY A 111 -7.80 2.88 0.56
C GLY A 111 -7.24 4.27 0.29
N LEU A 112 -6.19 4.38 -0.53
CA LEU A 112 -5.61 5.67 -0.94
C LEU A 112 -6.63 6.57 -1.65
N VAL A 113 -7.43 5.99 -2.57
CA VAL A 113 -8.41 6.73 -3.36
C VAL A 113 -9.64 7.09 -2.50
N VAL A 114 -10.15 6.13 -1.73
CA VAL A 114 -11.30 6.32 -0.83
C VAL A 114 -11.02 7.40 0.21
N GLY A 115 -9.83 7.42 0.83
CA GLY A 115 -9.46 8.43 1.81
C GLY A 115 -9.54 9.85 1.26
N GLY A 116 -9.10 10.07 0.01
CA GLY A 116 -9.16 11.37 -0.66
C GLY A 116 -10.55 11.80 -1.08
N ILE A 117 -11.30 10.90 -1.70
CA ILE A 117 -12.68 11.17 -2.11
C ILE A 117 -13.52 11.48 -0.88
N LEU A 118 -13.46 10.64 0.16
CA LEU A 118 -14.27 10.82 1.37
C LEU A 118 -13.91 12.10 2.12
N ALA A 119 -12.63 12.48 2.19
CA ALA A 119 -12.22 13.75 2.77
C ALA A 119 -12.88 14.97 2.08
N LYS A 120 -12.97 14.96 0.75
CA LYS A 120 -13.65 16.00 -0.04
C LYS A 120 -15.16 15.99 0.16
N GLU A 121 -15.78 14.81 0.11
CA GLU A 121 -17.23 14.65 0.29
C GLU A 121 -17.67 15.09 1.70
N VAL A 122 -16.91 14.70 2.75
CA VAL A 122 -17.18 15.12 4.13
C VAL A 122 -16.98 16.63 4.31
N ALA A 123 -15.96 17.22 3.67
CA ALA A 123 -15.77 18.67 3.67
C ALA A 123 -16.95 19.41 3.02
N ALA A 124 -17.42 18.92 1.88
CA ALA A 124 -18.55 19.49 1.16
C ALA A 124 -19.87 19.32 1.95
N SER A 125 -20.13 18.13 2.51
CA SER A 125 -21.29 17.89 3.40
C SER A 125 -21.25 18.79 4.63
N GLY A 126 -20.08 18.87 5.27
CA GLY A 126 -19.86 19.72 6.44
C GLY A 126 -20.23 21.18 6.16
N ARG A 127 -19.73 21.75 5.05
CA ARG A 127 -20.10 23.10 4.63
C ARG A 127 -21.61 23.27 4.47
N ARG A 128 -22.28 22.37 3.74
CA ARG A 128 -23.74 22.44 3.51
C ARG A 128 -24.53 22.44 4.83
N ARG A 129 -23.97 21.82 5.87
CA ARG A 129 -24.56 21.67 7.20
C ARG A 129 -24.04 22.69 8.23
N GLY A 130 -23.20 23.65 7.82
CA GLY A 130 -22.61 24.66 8.71
C GLY A 130 -21.51 24.15 9.64
N LEU A 131 -20.94 22.96 9.38
CA LEU A 131 -19.79 22.42 10.10
C LEU A 131 -18.49 23.00 9.53
N ARG A 132 -17.72 23.69 10.38
CA ARG A 132 -16.41 24.23 10.03
C ARG A 132 -15.34 23.15 10.17
N LEU A 133 -14.83 22.65 9.05
CA LEU A 133 -13.88 21.54 9.00
C LEU A 133 -12.53 22.01 8.44
N HIS A 134 -11.45 21.80 9.20
CA HIS A 134 -10.08 21.99 8.71
C HIS A 134 -9.75 20.93 7.65
N PHE A 135 -9.78 21.32 6.38
CA PHE A 135 -9.66 20.43 5.24
C PHE A 135 -8.32 19.67 5.19
N PRO A 136 -7.15 20.27 5.47
CA PRO A 136 -5.90 19.52 5.57
C PRO A 136 -5.94 18.38 6.60
N MET A 137 -6.69 18.54 7.69
CA MET A 137 -6.84 17.48 8.71
C MET A 137 -7.75 16.35 8.22
N LEU A 138 -8.79 16.63 7.42
CA LEU A 138 -9.58 15.58 6.77
C LEU A 138 -8.71 14.76 5.81
N VAL A 139 -7.91 15.43 4.98
CA VAL A 139 -6.99 14.78 4.03
C VAL A 139 -5.92 13.97 4.77
N ALA A 140 -5.34 14.53 5.84
CA ALA A 140 -4.40 13.82 6.69
C ALA A 140 -5.03 12.61 7.38
N SER A 141 -6.29 12.70 7.81
CA SER A 141 -7.04 11.58 8.40
C SER A 141 -7.26 10.48 7.36
N GLY A 142 -7.64 10.83 6.14
CA GLY A 142 -7.78 9.90 5.03
C GLY A 142 -6.46 9.21 4.69
N PHE A 143 -5.36 9.95 4.61
CA PHE A 143 -4.03 9.38 4.40
C PHE A 143 -3.59 8.50 5.57
N SER A 144 -3.89 8.89 6.80
CA SER A 144 -3.50 8.14 8.00
C SER A 144 -4.17 6.78 8.06
N GLY A 145 -5.33 6.60 7.42
CA GLY A 145 -5.95 5.27 7.28
C GLY A 145 -5.06 4.29 6.51
N PHE A 146 -4.18 4.79 5.63
CA PHE A 146 -3.22 3.97 4.91
C PHE A 146 -2.21 3.29 5.84
N VAL A 147 -2.00 3.74 7.08
CA VAL A 147 -0.96 3.20 7.98
C VAL A 147 -1.11 1.70 8.31
N VAL A 148 -2.27 1.09 8.02
CA VAL A 148 -2.55 -0.33 8.25
C VAL A 148 -2.63 -1.17 6.97
N TRP A 149 -2.31 -0.59 5.80
CA TRP A 149 -2.56 -1.23 4.50
C TRP A 149 -1.85 -2.57 4.33
N HIS A 150 -0.63 -2.69 4.85
CA HIS A 150 0.22 -3.85 4.67
C HIS A 150 -0.10 -4.96 5.68
N MET A 151 -0.92 -4.65 6.69
CA MET A 151 -1.51 -5.61 7.64
C MET A 151 -2.75 -6.32 7.07
N GLY A 152 -3.26 -5.81 5.95
CA GLY A 152 -4.55 -6.19 5.37
C GLY A 152 -4.46 -7.22 4.26
N TYR A 153 -5.64 -7.51 3.69
CA TYR A 153 -5.88 -8.54 2.69
C TYR A 153 -5.02 -8.41 1.43
N SER A 154 -4.70 -7.19 1.03
CA SER A 154 -3.88 -6.88 -0.14
C SER A 154 -2.38 -6.69 0.17
N GLY A 155 -1.92 -7.01 1.38
CA GLY A 155 -0.54 -6.76 1.79
C GLY A 155 0.47 -7.46 0.88
N SER A 156 1.37 -6.69 0.26
CA SER A 156 2.30 -7.19 -0.76
C SER A 156 3.22 -8.28 -0.23
N GLY A 157 3.84 -8.07 0.94
CA GLY A 157 4.72 -9.05 1.58
C GLY A 157 4.03 -10.37 1.92
N PRO A 158 2.97 -10.36 2.77
CA PRO A 158 2.30 -11.60 3.16
C PRO A 158 1.63 -12.32 1.99
N LEU A 159 1.04 -11.60 1.01
CA LEU A 159 0.47 -12.25 -0.17
C LEU A 159 1.54 -12.88 -1.07
N THR A 160 2.74 -12.28 -1.17
CA THR A 160 3.86 -12.90 -1.87
C THR A 160 4.24 -14.22 -1.21
N ALA A 161 4.34 -14.25 0.11
CA ALA A 161 4.66 -15.47 0.86
C ALA A 161 3.57 -16.55 0.75
N ALA A 162 2.31 -16.14 0.55
CA ALA A 162 1.18 -17.03 0.34
C ALA A 162 0.97 -17.47 -1.12
N THR A 163 1.74 -16.92 -2.07
CA THR A 163 1.59 -17.22 -3.50
C THR A 163 2.61 -18.28 -3.93
N PRO A 164 2.18 -19.44 -4.46
CA PRO A 164 3.07 -20.46 -5.00
C PRO A 164 4.04 -19.88 -6.04
N ASP A 165 5.23 -20.48 -6.13
CA ASP A 165 6.30 -20.10 -7.06
C ASP A 165 6.84 -18.67 -6.90
N SER A 166 6.43 -17.95 -5.86
CA SER A 166 7.00 -16.64 -5.55
C SER A 166 8.46 -16.76 -5.11
N PHE A 167 9.22 -15.69 -5.29
CA PHE A 167 10.62 -15.64 -4.86
C PHE A 167 10.80 -15.89 -3.34
N ILE A 168 9.76 -15.66 -2.53
CA ILE A 168 9.77 -16.00 -1.10
C ILE A 168 9.57 -17.49 -0.88
N VAL A 169 8.63 -18.12 -1.59
CA VAL A 169 8.39 -19.57 -1.48
C VAL A 169 9.60 -20.36 -1.96
N VAL A 170 10.29 -19.89 -3.00
CA VAL A 170 11.57 -20.48 -3.44
C VAL A 170 12.62 -20.47 -2.34
N GLN A 171 12.66 -19.41 -1.53
CA GLN A 171 13.61 -19.28 -0.42
C GLN A 171 13.20 -20.08 0.83
N LEU A 172 11.91 -20.06 1.18
CA LEU A 172 11.39 -20.77 2.36
C LEU A 172 11.27 -22.28 2.14
N GLY A 173 11.09 -22.72 0.89
CA GLY A 173 10.80 -24.11 0.54
C GLY A 173 9.32 -24.50 0.74
N GLU A 174 8.50 -23.60 1.29
CA GLU A 174 7.07 -23.81 1.51
C GLU A 174 6.27 -22.51 1.39
N VAL A 175 4.96 -22.66 1.22
CA VAL A 175 4.02 -21.53 1.18
C VAL A 175 3.66 -21.15 2.62
N LEU A 176 3.82 -19.87 2.95
CA LEU A 176 3.36 -19.34 4.24
C LEU A 176 1.93 -18.79 4.08
N PRO A 177 0.91 -19.48 4.60
CA PRO A 177 -0.47 -19.07 4.37
C PRO A 177 -0.79 -17.76 5.08
N ILE A 178 -1.79 -17.04 4.56
CA ILE A 178 -2.22 -15.76 5.14
C ILE A 178 -2.77 -15.90 6.57
N THR A 179 -3.10 -17.11 7.02
CA THR A 179 -3.49 -17.42 8.41
C THR A 179 -2.38 -17.23 9.42
N GLU A 180 -1.12 -17.33 8.98
CA GLU A 180 0.06 -17.14 9.82
C GLU A 180 0.61 -15.71 9.74
N THR A 181 0.10 -14.90 8.80
CA THR A 181 0.52 -13.50 8.61
C THR A 181 -0.66 -12.54 8.79
N ILE A 182 -1.46 -12.30 7.74
CA ILE A 182 -2.58 -11.33 7.72
C ILE A 182 -3.63 -11.66 8.80
N PHE A 183 -4.05 -12.92 8.88
CA PHE A 183 -5.06 -13.38 9.84
C PHE A 183 -4.46 -13.96 11.12
N ALA A 184 -3.15 -13.80 11.33
CA ALA A 184 -2.55 -14.15 12.60
C ALA A 184 -3.18 -13.30 13.73
N PRO A 185 -3.53 -13.89 14.89
CA PRO A 185 -4.19 -13.17 15.97
C PRO A 185 -3.42 -11.91 16.41
N TRP A 186 -2.10 -11.98 16.48
CA TRP A 186 -1.24 -10.84 16.86
C TRP A 186 -1.28 -9.71 15.82
N ASN A 187 -1.38 -10.01 14.52
CA ASN A 187 -1.51 -8.99 13.48
C ASN A 187 -2.90 -8.34 13.51
N ILE A 188 -3.97 -9.13 13.70
CA ILE A 188 -5.34 -8.59 13.83
C ILE A 188 -5.44 -7.67 15.05
N ILE A 189 -4.92 -8.11 16.20
CA ILE A 189 -4.88 -7.30 17.43
C ILE A 189 -4.05 -6.04 17.19
N GLY A 190 -2.88 -6.16 16.56
CA GLY A 190 -2.02 -5.02 16.19
C GLY A 190 -2.72 -4.02 15.27
N ALA A 191 -3.49 -4.48 14.28
CA ALA A 191 -4.23 -3.62 13.36
C ALA A 191 -5.34 -2.86 14.09
N ILE A 192 -6.12 -3.55 14.93
CA ILE A 192 -7.16 -2.93 15.76
C ILE A 192 -6.54 -1.92 16.72
N ALA A 193 -5.46 -2.28 17.42
CA ALA A 193 -4.74 -1.39 18.32
C ALA A 193 -4.22 -0.16 17.57
N THR A 194 -3.69 -0.34 16.36
CA THR A 194 -3.22 0.78 15.52
C THR A 194 -4.36 1.72 15.17
N VAL A 195 -5.50 1.21 14.72
CA VAL A 195 -6.68 2.04 14.42
C VAL A 195 -7.14 2.82 15.66
N VAL A 196 -7.20 2.17 16.82
CA VAL A 196 -7.64 2.83 18.07
C VAL A 196 -6.64 3.89 18.52
N VAL A 197 -5.34 3.57 18.58
CA VAL A 197 -4.29 4.47 19.07
C VAL A 197 -4.07 5.64 18.13
N VAL A 198 -4.04 5.41 16.81
CA VAL A 198 -3.93 6.48 15.81
C VAL A 198 -5.18 7.34 15.80
N GLY A 199 -6.38 6.73 15.87
CA GLY A 199 -7.63 7.48 15.98
C GLY A 199 -7.64 8.40 17.20
N PHE A 200 -7.23 7.89 18.36
CA PHE A 200 -7.08 8.70 19.57
C PHE A 200 -6.05 9.82 19.40
N ALA A 201 -4.89 9.53 18.79
CA ALA A 201 -3.85 10.52 18.54
C ALA A 201 -4.33 11.64 17.60
N LEU A 202 -5.05 11.29 16.51
CA LEU A 202 -5.68 12.25 15.60
C LEU A 202 -6.76 13.09 16.31
N TRP A 203 -7.54 12.48 17.20
CA TRP A 203 -8.52 13.21 18.01
C TRP A 203 -7.86 14.26 18.91
N LEU A 204 -6.70 13.93 19.51
CA LEU A 204 -5.96 14.85 20.38
C LEU A 204 -5.43 16.07 19.63
N VAL A 205 -5.00 15.91 18.39
CA VAL A 205 -4.43 16.98 17.56
C VAL A 205 -5.45 17.66 16.64
N ALA A 206 -6.70 17.22 16.66
CA ALA A 206 -7.78 17.83 15.89
C ALA A 206 -7.95 19.30 16.29
N PRO A 207 -8.05 20.24 15.32
CA PRO A 207 -8.26 21.66 15.62
C PRO A 207 -9.51 21.92 16.47
N ARG A 208 -9.40 22.78 17.49
CA ARG A 208 -10.48 23.10 18.44
C ARG A 208 -10.54 24.61 18.73
N GLY A 209 -11.72 25.06 19.19
CA GLY A 209 -11.91 26.42 19.70
C GLY A 209 -11.51 27.50 18.69
N THR A 210 -10.47 28.26 19.01
CA THR A 210 -9.96 29.40 18.22
C THR A 210 -8.90 29.02 17.19
N ASP A 211 -8.61 27.73 16.99
CA ASP A 211 -7.61 27.30 16.02
C ASP A 211 -7.95 27.76 14.60
N ARG A 212 -6.89 27.99 13.80
CA ARG A 212 -7.05 28.38 12.41
C ARG A 212 -7.64 27.23 11.59
N ILE A 213 -8.86 27.42 11.12
CA ILE A 213 -9.54 26.51 10.20
C ILE A 213 -9.28 26.95 8.76
N VAL A 214 -8.77 26.02 7.94
CA VAL A 214 -8.64 26.18 6.48
C VAL A 214 -9.68 25.26 5.86
N GLU A 215 -10.75 25.82 5.33
CA GLU A 215 -11.83 25.07 4.70
C GLU A 215 -11.47 24.81 3.22
N LEU A 216 -12.06 23.78 2.60
CA LEU A 216 -12.01 23.60 1.15
C LEU A 216 -12.49 24.89 0.47
N THR A 217 -12.04 25.31 -0.71
CA THR A 217 -12.45 26.63 -1.28
C THR A 217 -13.43 26.53 -2.45
N ALA A 218 -13.50 25.39 -3.14
CA ALA A 218 -14.41 25.16 -4.26
C ALA A 218 -15.20 23.86 -4.10
N ASP A 219 -16.39 23.80 -4.69
CA ASP A 219 -17.17 22.56 -4.78
C ASP A 219 -16.45 21.59 -5.71
N ALA A 220 -15.54 20.82 -5.13
CA ALA A 220 -14.75 19.81 -5.83
C ALA A 220 -15.49 18.47 -5.91
N ALA A 221 -16.83 18.51 -6.02
CA ALA A 221 -17.63 17.33 -6.29
C ALA A 221 -17.37 16.93 -7.74
N GLU A 222 -16.59 15.86 -7.92
CA GLU A 222 -16.36 15.29 -9.23
C GLU A 222 -17.66 14.67 -9.75
N ALA A 223 -18.23 15.29 -10.79
CA ALA A 223 -19.43 14.80 -11.44
C ALA A 223 -19.21 13.36 -11.95
N ILE A 224 -20.21 12.50 -11.72
CA ILE A 224 -20.24 11.19 -12.35
C ILE A 224 -20.34 11.42 -13.86
N PRO A 225 -19.42 10.86 -14.69
CA PRO A 225 -19.47 11.05 -16.13
C PRO A 225 -20.82 10.63 -16.70
N ALA A 226 -21.36 11.44 -17.63
CA ALA A 226 -22.58 11.11 -18.35
C ALA A 226 -22.37 9.88 -19.24
N ASP A 227 -23.44 9.13 -19.51
CA ASP A 227 -23.39 8.02 -20.46
C ASP A 227 -23.33 8.56 -21.89
N GLU A 228 -22.57 7.88 -22.76
CA GLU A 228 -22.53 8.20 -24.20
C GLU A 228 -23.88 7.85 -24.86
N PRO A 229 -24.30 8.58 -25.91
CA PRO A 229 -25.54 8.28 -26.63
C PRO A 229 -25.44 6.92 -27.32
N VAL A 230 -26.55 6.17 -27.31
CA VAL A 230 -26.65 4.83 -27.91
C VAL A 230 -27.44 4.94 -29.21
N GLU A 231 -26.75 4.94 -30.35
CA GLU A 231 -27.35 5.16 -31.67
C GLU A 231 -27.33 3.89 -32.53
N THR A 232 -26.26 3.10 -32.42
CA THR A 232 -26.02 1.91 -33.25
C THR A 232 -26.20 0.60 -32.46
N PRO A 233 -26.37 -0.54 -33.15
CA PRO A 233 -26.32 -1.86 -32.50
C PRO A 233 -24.99 -2.15 -31.78
N ALA A 234 -23.87 -1.59 -32.25
CA ALA A 234 -22.58 -1.71 -31.58
C ALA A 234 -22.59 -0.94 -30.25
N ASP A 235 -23.10 0.29 -30.25
CA ASP A 235 -23.23 1.12 -29.03
C ASP A 235 -24.10 0.42 -27.98
N ARG A 236 -25.13 -0.33 -28.40
CA ARG A 236 -25.96 -1.14 -27.49
C ARG A 236 -25.17 -2.24 -26.81
N LEU A 237 -24.21 -2.84 -27.52
CA LEU A 237 -23.34 -3.88 -26.96
C LEU A 237 -22.34 -3.26 -25.98
N ASP A 238 -21.74 -2.13 -26.36
CA ASP A 238 -20.78 -1.38 -25.54
C ASP A 238 -21.42 -0.77 -24.28
N ALA A 239 -22.72 -0.45 -24.35
CA ALA A 239 -23.53 -0.02 -23.22
C ALA A 239 -24.18 -1.17 -22.41
N SER A 240 -23.97 -2.44 -22.81
CA SER A 240 -24.68 -3.58 -22.22
C SER A 240 -24.11 -4.05 -20.89
N ARG A 241 -24.93 -4.01 -19.85
CA ARG A 241 -24.60 -4.61 -18.54
C ARG A 241 -24.50 -6.14 -18.59
N ILE A 242 -25.16 -6.79 -19.54
CA ILE A 242 -25.21 -8.25 -19.59
C ILE A 242 -23.80 -8.81 -19.80
N LEU A 243 -22.99 -8.17 -20.64
CA LEU A 243 -21.62 -8.62 -20.90
C LEU A 243 -20.74 -8.57 -19.65
N THR A 244 -20.78 -7.45 -18.93
CA THR A 244 -19.97 -7.30 -17.72
C THR A 244 -20.47 -8.24 -16.62
N LEU A 245 -21.78 -8.42 -16.51
CA LEU A 245 -22.39 -9.33 -15.54
C LEU A 245 -22.00 -10.80 -15.80
N ILE A 246 -22.04 -11.26 -17.06
CA ILE A 246 -21.64 -12.64 -17.40
C ILE A 246 -20.19 -12.89 -17.00
N VAL A 247 -19.26 -12.00 -17.38
CA VAL A 247 -17.84 -12.15 -17.04
C VAL A 247 -17.64 -12.07 -15.52
N GLY A 248 -18.32 -11.15 -14.83
CA GLY A 248 -18.28 -11.05 -13.38
C GLY A 248 -18.74 -12.34 -12.68
N LEU A 249 -19.85 -12.93 -13.14
CA LEU A 249 -20.37 -14.20 -12.61
C LEU A 249 -19.43 -15.38 -12.91
N MET A 250 -18.78 -15.41 -14.08
CA MET A 250 -17.77 -16.42 -14.40
C MET A 250 -16.55 -16.32 -13.46
N LEU A 251 -16.09 -15.11 -13.15
CA LEU A 251 -15.00 -14.90 -12.19
C LEU A 251 -15.41 -15.33 -10.78
N VAL A 252 -16.64 -15.01 -10.35
CA VAL A 252 -17.18 -15.51 -9.07
C VAL A 252 -17.23 -17.04 -9.05
N ALA A 253 -17.71 -17.67 -10.13
CA ALA A 253 -17.73 -19.12 -10.23
C ALA A 253 -16.31 -19.72 -10.12
N TYR A 254 -15.32 -19.12 -10.79
CA TYR A 254 -13.92 -19.53 -10.67
C TYR A 254 -13.41 -19.42 -9.21
N VAL A 255 -13.69 -18.31 -8.51
CA VAL A 255 -13.32 -18.13 -7.10
C VAL A 255 -13.97 -19.20 -6.21
N VAL A 256 -15.25 -19.51 -6.42
CA VAL A 256 -15.96 -20.56 -5.69
C VAL A 256 -15.34 -21.93 -5.95
N ILE A 257 -15.04 -22.26 -7.22
CA ILE A 257 -14.40 -23.52 -7.60
C ILE A 257 -13.01 -23.65 -6.96
N HIS A 258 -12.22 -22.57 -6.96
CA HIS A 258 -10.88 -22.52 -6.35
C HIS A 258 -10.93 -22.90 -4.87
N PHE A 259 -11.79 -22.25 -4.09
CA PHE A 259 -11.92 -22.56 -2.66
C PHE A 259 -12.57 -23.92 -2.40
N ALA A 260 -13.55 -24.34 -3.21
CA ALA A 260 -14.13 -25.68 -3.10
C ALA A 260 -13.11 -26.79 -3.37
N GLY A 261 -12.09 -26.52 -4.18
CA GLY A 261 -10.96 -27.41 -4.44
C GLY A 261 -9.85 -27.35 -3.37
N GLY A 262 -10.03 -26.58 -2.29
CA GLY A 262 -9.02 -26.41 -1.24
C GLY A 262 -7.94 -25.37 -1.55
N GLY A 263 -8.14 -24.52 -2.57
CA GLY A 263 -7.23 -23.45 -2.90
C GLY A 263 -7.15 -22.38 -1.82
N THR A 264 -5.97 -21.74 -1.70
CA THR A 264 -5.69 -20.67 -0.73
C THR A 264 -5.76 -19.29 -1.39
N VAL A 265 -5.67 -18.23 -0.58
CA VAL A 265 -5.59 -16.86 -1.10
C VAL A 265 -4.20 -16.57 -1.62
N THR A 266 -4.12 -16.17 -2.88
CA THR A 266 -2.89 -15.73 -3.56
C THR A 266 -3.08 -14.31 -4.10
N ILE A 267 -1.99 -13.68 -4.55
CA ILE A 267 -2.07 -12.36 -5.18
C ILE A 267 -3.03 -12.36 -6.39
N ASP A 268 -2.93 -13.39 -7.24
CA ASP A 268 -3.78 -13.52 -8.43
C ASP A 268 -5.25 -13.64 -8.05
N LEU A 269 -5.57 -14.47 -7.06
CA LEU A 269 -6.96 -14.64 -6.62
C LEU A 269 -7.53 -13.32 -6.12
N VAL A 270 -6.77 -12.56 -5.33
CA VAL A 270 -7.15 -11.22 -4.86
C VAL A 270 -7.50 -10.34 -6.07
N ASN A 271 -6.62 -10.25 -7.06
CA ASN A 271 -6.89 -9.48 -8.29
C ASN A 271 -8.19 -9.94 -8.99
N TRP A 272 -8.42 -11.25 -9.11
CA TRP A 272 -9.63 -11.77 -9.74
C TRP A 272 -10.90 -11.50 -8.95
N MET A 273 -10.86 -11.47 -7.63
CA MET A 273 -12.00 -11.06 -6.80
C MET A 273 -12.33 -9.58 -6.96
N PHE A 274 -11.31 -8.71 -7.02
CA PHE A 274 -11.54 -7.29 -7.31
C PHE A 274 -12.09 -7.06 -8.71
N LEU A 275 -11.54 -7.75 -9.72
CA LEU A 275 -12.06 -7.69 -11.08
C LEU A 275 -13.51 -8.21 -11.15
N ALA A 276 -13.82 -9.32 -10.48
CA ALA A 276 -15.18 -9.84 -10.38
C ALA A 276 -16.12 -8.78 -9.81
N LEU A 277 -15.76 -8.17 -8.68
CA LEU A 277 -16.56 -7.14 -8.03
C LEU A 277 -16.78 -5.93 -8.94
N ILE A 278 -15.73 -5.44 -9.61
CA ILE A 278 -15.85 -4.34 -10.58
C ILE A 278 -16.83 -4.72 -11.69
N MET A 279 -16.68 -5.88 -12.32
CA MET A 279 -17.52 -6.34 -13.43
C MET A 279 -18.99 -6.51 -13.04
N LEU A 280 -19.28 -6.88 -11.78
CA LEU A 280 -20.64 -6.95 -11.25
C LEU A 280 -21.27 -5.57 -10.97
N LEU A 281 -20.44 -4.58 -10.62
CA LEU A 281 -20.86 -3.24 -10.20
C LEU A 281 -20.97 -2.25 -11.36
N VAL A 282 -20.10 -2.35 -12.37
CA VAL A 282 -20.16 -1.49 -13.55
C VAL A 282 -21.43 -1.73 -14.35
N LYS A 283 -21.87 -0.70 -15.07
CA LYS A 283 -23.05 -0.77 -15.92
C LYS A 283 -22.75 -1.30 -17.32
N SER A 284 -21.53 -1.16 -17.82
CA SER A 284 -21.21 -1.50 -19.20
C SER A 284 -19.70 -1.67 -19.46
N PRO A 285 -19.32 -2.33 -20.57
CA PRO A 285 -17.94 -2.36 -21.04
C PRO A 285 -17.29 -0.98 -21.21
N THR A 286 -18.03 0.01 -21.72
CA THR A 286 -17.52 1.40 -21.85
C THR A 286 -17.09 1.98 -20.51
N GLU A 287 -17.86 1.72 -19.44
CA GLU A 287 -17.48 2.17 -18.09
C GLU A 287 -16.18 1.51 -17.62
N VAL A 288 -15.99 0.21 -17.91
CA VAL A 288 -14.74 -0.52 -17.59
C VAL A 288 -13.56 0.09 -18.32
N ILE A 289 -13.65 0.33 -19.63
CA ILE A 289 -12.58 0.90 -20.44
C ILE A 289 -12.17 2.27 -19.89
N ARG A 290 -13.15 3.13 -19.57
CA ARG A 290 -12.91 4.44 -18.99
C ARG A 290 -12.17 4.35 -17.66
N LEU A 291 -12.68 3.52 -16.74
CA LEU A 291 -12.06 3.30 -15.42
C LEU A 291 -10.62 2.76 -15.55
N THR A 292 -10.38 1.84 -16.48
CA THR A 292 -9.04 1.30 -16.75
C THR A 292 -8.11 2.42 -17.24
N LYS A 293 -8.55 3.26 -18.18
CA LYS A 293 -7.74 4.37 -18.71
C LYS A 293 -7.36 5.38 -17.62
N GLU A 294 -8.29 5.71 -16.73
CA GLU A 294 -8.05 6.57 -15.58
C GLU A 294 -7.03 5.91 -14.61
N ALA A 295 -7.24 4.64 -14.28
CA ALA A 295 -6.38 3.89 -13.35
C ALA A 295 -4.96 3.65 -13.88
N ALA A 296 -4.80 3.39 -15.19
CA ALA A 296 -3.52 3.01 -15.80
C ALA A 296 -2.44 4.09 -15.64
N THR A 297 -2.82 5.36 -15.55
CA THR A 297 -1.88 6.47 -15.31
C THR A 297 -1.12 6.34 -13.99
N ASN A 298 -1.69 5.64 -13.00
CA ASN A 298 -1.08 5.42 -11.69
C ASN A 298 -0.10 4.23 -11.65
N VAL A 299 0.01 3.45 -12.73
CA VAL A 299 0.76 2.19 -12.76
C VAL A 299 2.12 2.33 -13.45
N GLY A 300 2.30 3.35 -14.30
CA GLY A 300 3.51 3.50 -15.15
C GLY A 300 4.82 3.52 -14.37
N GLU A 301 4.87 4.20 -13.22
CA GLU A 301 6.07 4.27 -12.39
C GLU A 301 6.42 2.91 -11.74
N ILE A 302 5.42 2.08 -11.42
CA ILE A 302 5.62 0.72 -10.88
C ILE A 302 6.28 -0.15 -11.95
N LEU A 303 5.75 -0.14 -13.17
CA LEU A 303 6.26 -0.97 -14.27
C LEU A 303 7.71 -0.64 -14.64
N LEU A 304 8.11 0.63 -14.50
CA LEU A 304 9.47 1.07 -14.80
C LEU A 304 10.47 0.74 -13.68
N GLN A 305 10.06 0.84 -12.42
CA GLN A 305 10.98 0.71 -11.28
C GLN A 305 11.30 -0.74 -10.91
N PHE A 306 10.31 -1.63 -10.97
CA PHE A 306 10.51 -2.98 -10.45
C PHE A 306 11.55 -3.82 -11.21
N PRO A 307 11.74 -3.70 -12.54
CA PRO A 307 12.87 -4.37 -13.20
C PRO A 307 14.22 -3.97 -12.59
N LEU A 308 14.37 -2.73 -12.12
CA LEU A 308 15.59 -2.28 -11.42
C LEU A 308 15.73 -2.96 -10.06
N TYR A 309 14.64 -3.10 -9.29
CA TYR A 309 14.65 -3.85 -8.03
C TYR A 309 14.94 -5.34 -8.23
N ALA A 310 14.42 -5.93 -9.31
CA ALA A 310 14.73 -7.30 -9.71
C ALA A 310 16.21 -7.46 -10.05
N GLY A 311 16.78 -6.51 -10.79
CA GLY A 311 18.22 -6.47 -11.06
C GLY A 311 19.06 -6.30 -9.79
N ILE A 312 18.64 -5.46 -8.85
CA ILE A 312 19.28 -5.33 -7.52
C ILE A 312 19.29 -6.68 -6.80
N MET A 313 18.15 -7.37 -6.76
CA MET A 313 18.06 -8.69 -6.15
C MET A 313 18.98 -9.70 -6.85
N GLY A 314 19.04 -9.68 -8.18
CA GLY A 314 19.95 -10.50 -8.97
C GLY A 314 21.42 -10.26 -8.62
N MET A 315 21.85 -9.00 -8.49
CA MET A 315 23.19 -8.66 -8.02
C MET A 315 23.46 -9.19 -6.61
N MET A 316 22.52 -9.01 -5.69
CA MET A 316 22.69 -9.42 -4.30
C MET A 316 22.80 -10.94 -4.15
N SER A 317 21.98 -11.68 -4.90
CA SER A 317 22.01 -13.14 -4.95
C SER A 317 23.32 -13.64 -5.57
N ALA A 318 23.71 -13.10 -6.73
CA ALA A 318 24.93 -13.53 -7.44
C ALA A 318 26.24 -13.17 -6.70
N SER A 319 26.24 -12.10 -5.89
CA SER A 319 27.44 -11.63 -5.18
C SER A 319 27.62 -12.20 -3.78
N GLY A 320 26.56 -12.76 -3.17
CA GLY A 320 26.58 -13.17 -1.76
C GLY A 320 26.31 -12.05 -0.76
N LEU A 321 25.91 -10.86 -1.22
CA LEU A 321 25.58 -9.73 -0.33
C LEU A 321 24.41 -10.02 0.63
N ILE A 322 23.47 -10.90 0.24
CA ILE A 322 22.36 -11.31 1.11
C ILE A 322 22.91 -11.88 2.43
N GLN A 323 23.90 -12.77 2.34
CA GLN A 323 24.57 -13.38 3.49
C GLN A 323 25.28 -12.33 4.35
N VAL A 324 26.04 -11.41 3.73
CA VAL A 324 26.77 -10.35 4.45
C VAL A 324 25.83 -9.51 5.30
N PHE A 325 24.73 -9.04 4.73
CA PHE A 325 23.77 -8.22 5.47
C PHE A 325 22.99 -9.03 6.51
N SER A 326 22.66 -10.29 6.21
CA SER A 326 22.02 -11.19 7.16
C SER A 326 22.90 -11.41 8.41
N ASP A 327 24.20 -11.65 8.22
CA ASP A 327 25.14 -11.86 9.33
C ASP A 327 25.26 -10.62 10.22
N TRP A 328 25.13 -9.41 9.66
CA TRP A 328 25.04 -8.18 10.45
C TRP A 328 23.79 -8.13 11.33
N PHE A 329 22.63 -8.57 10.82
CA PHE A 329 21.42 -8.67 11.63
C PHE A 329 21.58 -9.69 12.75
N VAL A 330 22.10 -10.88 12.44
CA VAL A 330 22.35 -11.95 13.43
C VAL A 330 23.30 -11.47 14.53
N ALA A 331 24.29 -10.64 14.20
CA ALA A 331 25.27 -10.13 15.18
C ALA A 331 24.67 -9.17 16.23
N ILE A 332 23.55 -8.51 15.93
CA ILE A 332 22.95 -7.49 16.81
C ILE A 332 21.58 -7.88 17.37
N ALA A 333 20.94 -8.91 16.81
CA ALA A 333 19.59 -9.33 17.13
C ALA A 333 19.55 -10.64 17.92
N ASN A 334 18.42 -10.88 18.58
CA ASN A 334 18.04 -12.16 19.16
C ASN A 334 16.56 -12.44 18.82
N PRO A 335 16.01 -13.64 19.11
CA PRO A 335 14.65 -13.98 18.69
C PRO A 335 13.57 -12.96 19.09
N THR A 336 13.70 -12.37 20.29
CA THR A 336 12.74 -11.39 20.81
C THR A 336 12.92 -9.99 20.21
N THR A 337 14.16 -9.55 19.95
CA THR A 337 14.45 -8.20 19.42
C THR A 337 14.47 -8.12 17.90
N PHE A 338 14.58 -9.26 17.23
CA PHE A 338 14.76 -9.35 15.79
C PHE A 338 13.62 -8.67 15.01
N GLY A 339 12.36 -8.97 15.35
CA GLY A 339 11.20 -8.37 14.68
C GLY A 339 11.23 -6.84 14.71
N VAL A 340 11.57 -6.24 15.86
CA VAL A 340 11.65 -4.78 16.00
C VAL A 340 12.80 -4.20 15.18
N LEU A 341 13.97 -4.84 15.18
CA LEU A 341 15.13 -4.39 14.40
C LEU A 341 14.87 -4.49 12.89
N ALA A 342 14.22 -5.57 12.44
CA ALA A 342 13.76 -5.74 11.07
C ALA A 342 12.76 -4.64 10.68
N PHE A 343 11.79 -4.34 11.55
CA PHE A 343 10.83 -3.26 11.36
C PHE A 343 11.49 -1.88 11.24
N LEU A 344 12.41 -1.54 12.14
CA LEU A 344 13.11 -0.26 12.10
C LEU A 344 13.97 -0.14 10.84
N SER A 345 14.67 -1.22 10.46
CA SER A 345 15.44 -1.26 9.21
C SER A 345 14.54 -1.08 7.99
N ALA A 346 13.39 -1.76 7.93
CA ALA A 346 12.43 -1.59 6.86
C ALA A 346 11.87 -0.16 6.80
N GLY A 347 11.62 0.48 7.95
CA GLY A 347 11.25 1.88 8.01
C GLY A 347 12.31 2.81 7.42
N VAL A 348 13.60 2.55 7.68
CA VAL A 348 14.72 3.29 7.09
C VAL A 348 14.82 3.05 5.60
N VAL A 349 14.77 1.80 5.15
CA VAL A 349 14.88 1.44 3.73
C VAL A 349 13.76 2.06 2.90
N ASN A 350 12.53 2.13 3.42
CA ASN A 350 11.38 2.72 2.72
C ASN A 350 11.55 4.20 2.35
N PHE A 351 12.39 4.96 3.09
CA PHE A 351 12.72 6.33 2.67
C PHE A 351 13.47 6.38 1.34
N PHE A 352 14.21 5.31 1.02
CA PHE A 352 14.98 5.15 -0.21
C PHE A 352 14.24 4.29 -1.25
N VAL A 353 13.40 3.35 -0.82
CA VAL A 353 12.64 2.46 -1.70
C VAL A 353 11.15 2.57 -1.35
N PRO A 354 10.46 3.64 -1.79
CA PRO A 354 9.08 3.91 -1.38
C PRO A 354 8.05 3.05 -2.15
N SER A 355 8.28 1.75 -2.19
CA SER A 355 7.48 0.76 -2.90
C SER A 355 7.43 -0.51 -2.05
N GLY A 356 6.31 -0.78 -1.38
CA GLY A 356 6.22 -1.93 -0.48
C GLY A 356 6.57 -3.26 -1.16
N GLY A 357 6.13 -3.47 -2.40
CA GLY A 357 6.52 -4.65 -3.18
C GLY A 357 8.00 -4.65 -3.59
N GLY A 358 8.53 -3.52 -4.07
CA GLY A 358 9.92 -3.41 -4.50
C GLY A 358 10.93 -3.53 -3.35
N GLN A 359 10.64 -2.88 -2.23
CA GLN A 359 11.39 -3.01 -0.98
C GLN A 359 11.35 -4.44 -0.48
N PHE A 360 10.16 -5.04 -0.41
CA PHE A 360 10.00 -6.41 0.05
C PHE A 360 10.82 -7.39 -0.80
N ALA A 361 10.83 -7.21 -2.12
CA ALA A 361 11.63 -8.01 -3.04
C ALA A 361 13.13 -7.97 -2.70
N VAL A 362 13.68 -6.80 -2.39
CA VAL A 362 15.12 -6.63 -2.11
C VAL A 362 15.48 -7.01 -0.67
N GLN A 363 14.62 -6.66 0.29
CA GLN A 363 14.95 -6.73 1.72
C GLN A 363 14.51 -8.03 2.40
N ALA A 364 13.37 -8.60 2.00
CA ALA A 364 12.83 -9.80 2.64
C ALA A 364 13.81 -10.99 2.60
N PRO A 365 14.55 -11.24 1.49
CA PRO A 365 15.49 -12.36 1.48
C PRO A 365 16.59 -12.28 2.53
N ILE A 366 17.07 -11.06 2.82
CA ILE A 366 18.09 -10.80 3.85
C ILE A 366 17.53 -11.11 5.24
N LEU A 367 16.31 -10.64 5.51
CA LEU A 367 15.67 -10.77 6.82
C LEU A 367 15.20 -12.21 7.07
N LEU A 368 14.72 -12.91 6.04
CA LEU A 368 14.35 -14.32 6.14
C LEU A 368 15.55 -15.22 6.42
N ASP A 369 16.69 -14.95 5.77
CA ASP A 369 17.92 -15.68 6.04
C ASP A 369 18.42 -15.45 7.48
N ALA A 370 18.38 -14.20 7.96
CA ALA A 370 18.76 -13.88 9.33
C ALA A 370 17.80 -14.51 10.36
N ALA A 371 16.50 -14.51 10.08
CA ALA A 371 15.48 -15.13 10.92
C ALA A 371 15.71 -16.65 11.03
N ALA A 372 16.01 -17.32 9.91
CA ALA A 372 16.30 -18.75 9.89
C ALA A 372 17.51 -19.10 10.78
N LYS A 373 18.58 -18.29 10.74
CA LYS A 373 19.76 -18.47 11.60
C LYS A 373 19.47 -18.25 13.09
N LEU A 374 18.51 -17.38 13.41
CA LEU A 374 18.10 -17.09 14.79
C LEU A 374 16.98 -18.00 15.29
N GLY A 375 16.41 -18.86 14.44
CA GLY A 375 15.26 -19.71 14.79
C GLY A 375 13.96 -18.89 14.98
N VAL A 376 13.81 -17.79 14.26
CA VAL A 376 12.63 -16.93 14.30
C VAL A 376 11.62 -17.36 13.25
N ASP A 377 10.33 -17.40 13.62
CA ASP A 377 9.22 -17.68 12.71
C ASP A 377 9.25 -16.74 11.49
N PRO A 378 9.17 -17.27 10.24
CA PRO A 378 9.25 -16.47 9.02
C PRO A 378 8.13 -15.44 8.87
N ALA A 379 6.98 -15.59 9.52
CA ALA A 379 5.93 -14.59 9.55
C ALA A 379 6.40 -13.27 10.19
N ILE A 380 7.32 -13.34 11.17
CA ILE A 380 7.84 -12.17 11.87
C ILE A 380 8.65 -11.24 10.95
N PRO A 381 9.72 -11.66 10.24
CA PRO A 381 10.43 -10.80 9.29
C PRO A 381 9.54 -10.32 8.13
N ILE A 382 8.60 -11.15 7.65
CA ILE A 382 7.67 -10.76 6.58
C ILE A 382 6.82 -9.57 7.03
N MET A 383 6.18 -9.70 8.19
CA MET A 383 5.31 -8.66 8.72
C MET A 383 6.08 -7.48 9.30
N ALA A 384 7.29 -7.68 9.83
CA ALA A 384 8.16 -6.59 10.25
C ALA A 384 8.57 -5.71 9.06
N THR A 385 8.89 -6.33 7.92
CA THR A 385 9.14 -5.59 6.67
C THR A 385 7.91 -4.81 6.24
N ALA A 386 6.74 -5.45 6.25
CA ALA A 386 5.46 -4.83 5.93
C ALA A 386 5.13 -3.63 6.84
N TYR A 387 5.36 -3.78 8.15
CA TYR A 387 5.12 -2.73 9.14
C TYR A 387 6.07 -1.55 8.96
N GLY A 388 7.35 -1.81 8.68
CA GLY A 388 8.34 -0.75 8.50
C GLY A 388 8.03 0.11 7.27
N ASP A 389 7.70 -0.55 6.16
CA ASP A 389 7.27 0.08 4.92
C ASP A 389 6.02 0.96 5.11
N GLN A 390 4.91 0.42 5.62
CA GLN A 390 3.69 1.22 5.82
C GLN A 390 3.86 2.34 6.87
N TRP A 391 4.76 2.14 7.85
CA TRP A 391 4.98 3.09 8.94
C TRP A 391 5.55 4.41 8.44
N THR A 392 6.65 4.37 7.68
CA THR A 392 7.32 5.59 7.22
C THR A 392 6.68 6.19 5.98
N ASN A 393 5.73 5.49 5.32
CA ASN A 393 4.84 6.09 4.31
C ASN A 393 4.09 7.32 4.85
N MET A 394 3.89 7.43 6.17
CA MET A 394 3.18 8.56 6.79
C MET A 394 3.92 9.90 6.65
N VAL A 395 5.24 9.88 6.47
CA VAL A 395 6.05 11.09 6.30
C VAL A 395 6.80 11.12 4.97
N GLN A 396 6.84 9.99 4.27
CA GLN A 396 7.41 9.85 2.95
C GLN A 396 6.38 10.35 1.89
N PRO A 397 6.80 11.16 0.91
CA PRO A 397 5.85 11.88 0.04
C PRO A 397 5.19 11.03 -1.06
N PHE A 398 5.75 9.90 -1.47
CA PHE A 398 5.35 9.16 -2.69
C PHE A 398 3.86 8.80 -2.69
N TRP A 399 3.38 8.12 -1.65
CA TRP A 399 1.98 7.71 -1.55
C TRP A 399 1.03 8.86 -1.23
N ALA A 400 1.54 9.95 -0.68
CA ALA A 400 0.74 11.14 -0.42
C ALA A 400 0.46 11.93 -1.70
N ILE A 401 1.33 11.86 -2.73
CA ILE A 401 1.21 12.67 -3.96
C ILE A 401 -0.15 12.49 -4.66
N PRO A 402 -0.64 11.27 -4.95
CA PRO A 402 -1.94 11.11 -5.62
C PRO A 402 -3.10 11.71 -4.82
N LEU A 403 -3.09 11.49 -3.50
CA LEU A 403 -4.08 12.03 -2.58
C LEU A 403 -4.04 13.56 -2.53
N LEU A 404 -2.85 14.13 -2.42
CA LEU A 404 -2.61 15.56 -2.35
C LEU A 404 -3.01 16.26 -3.67
N ALA A 405 -2.77 15.61 -4.81
CA ALA A 405 -3.22 16.09 -6.12
C ALA A 405 -4.75 16.16 -6.19
N ILE A 406 -5.46 15.12 -5.70
CA ILE A 406 -6.94 15.11 -5.62
C ILE A 406 -7.45 16.21 -4.68
N ALA A 407 -6.74 16.45 -3.57
CA ALA A 407 -7.09 17.44 -2.55
C ALA A 407 -6.69 18.88 -2.90
N GLY A 408 -5.76 19.10 -3.84
CA GLY A 408 -5.19 20.43 -4.11
C GLY A 408 -4.33 20.97 -2.95
N LEU A 409 -3.68 20.08 -2.19
CA LEU A 409 -2.82 20.42 -1.05
C LEU A 409 -1.36 20.10 -1.33
N LYS A 410 -0.47 20.64 -0.52
CA LYS A 410 0.96 20.28 -0.51
C LYS A 410 1.26 19.38 0.68
N MET A 411 2.33 18.59 0.60
CA MET A 411 2.74 17.68 1.70
C MET A 411 2.90 18.42 3.03
N ARG A 412 3.46 19.64 3.00
CA ARG A 412 3.63 20.49 4.19
C ARG A 412 2.33 20.78 4.95
N ASP A 413 1.17 20.72 4.28
CA ASP A 413 -0.13 21.06 4.85
C ASP A 413 -0.67 19.90 5.72
N ILE A 414 -0.23 18.67 5.47
CA ILE A 414 -0.68 17.47 6.19
C ILE A 414 0.41 16.84 7.06
N LEU A 415 1.70 17.09 6.78
CA LEU A 415 2.81 16.37 7.42
C LEU A 415 2.78 16.42 8.94
N GLY A 416 2.30 17.52 9.52
CA GLY A 416 2.23 17.65 10.97
C GLY A 416 1.30 16.62 11.60
N PHE A 417 0.14 16.37 10.99
CA PHE A 417 -0.83 15.38 11.43
C PHE A 417 -0.36 13.96 11.15
N THR A 418 0.23 13.72 9.97
CA THR A 418 0.70 12.37 9.60
C THR A 418 1.95 11.96 10.38
N THR A 419 2.75 12.91 10.86
CA THR A 419 3.85 12.63 11.81
C THR A 419 3.32 12.12 13.16
N VAL A 420 2.15 12.60 13.61
CA VAL A 420 1.49 12.08 14.82
C VAL A 420 1.07 10.63 14.59
N THR A 421 0.50 10.33 13.42
CA THR A 421 0.20 8.95 13.00
C THR A 421 1.45 8.08 13.01
N LEU A 422 2.57 8.56 12.45
CA LEU A 422 3.85 7.84 12.45
C LEU A 422 4.30 7.50 13.88
N ILE A 423 4.29 8.45 14.81
CA ILE A 423 4.74 8.20 16.18
C ILE A 423 3.81 7.19 16.87
N ALA A 424 2.49 7.40 16.74
CA ALA A 424 1.48 6.56 17.36
C ALA A 424 1.52 5.11 16.85
N SER A 425 1.56 4.91 15.53
CA SER A 425 1.61 3.56 14.95
C SER A 425 2.94 2.86 15.18
N GLY A 426 4.06 3.58 15.16
CA GLY A 426 5.39 3.00 15.40
C GLY A 426 5.51 2.32 16.76
N ILE A 427 4.91 2.92 17.80
CA ILE A 427 4.85 2.32 19.14
C ILE A 427 4.04 1.01 19.12
N VAL A 428 2.88 1.02 18.45
CA VAL A 428 2.01 -0.16 18.36
C VAL A 428 2.68 -1.28 17.56
N PHE A 429 3.33 -0.96 16.44
CA PHE A 429 4.03 -1.94 15.59
C PHE A 429 5.21 -2.57 16.32
N ALA A 430 6.04 -1.78 16.99
CA ALA A 430 7.14 -2.31 17.80
C ALA A 430 6.62 -3.22 18.92
N ALA A 431 5.58 -2.79 19.65
CA ALA A 431 4.98 -3.61 20.70
C ALA A 431 4.39 -4.92 20.15
N THR A 432 3.67 -4.85 19.02
CA THR A 432 3.07 -6.01 18.37
C THR A 432 4.13 -7.04 17.98
N LEU A 433 5.26 -6.59 17.42
CA LEU A 433 6.36 -7.47 17.03
C LEU A 433 7.06 -8.09 18.24
N VAL A 434 7.23 -7.35 19.34
CA VAL A 434 7.74 -7.95 20.59
C VAL A 434 6.79 -9.03 21.07
N PHE A 435 5.48 -8.77 21.14
CA PHE A 435 4.50 -9.76 21.58
C PHE A 435 4.42 -10.98 20.66
N ALA A 436 4.60 -10.80 19.34
CA ALA A 436 4.63 -11.91 18.40
C ALA A 436 5.91 -12.76 18.52
N SER A 437 6.98 -12.20 19.10
CA SER A 437 8.28 -12.86 19.30
C SER A 437 8.46 -13.43 20.72
N LEU A 438 7.40 -13.42 21.55
CA LEU A 438 7.33 -14.04 22.89
C LEU A 438 6.45 -15.28 22.83
#